data_AF-A0A1Q3B798-F1
#
_entry.id   AF-A0A1Q3B798-F1
#
_cell.length_a   1.000
_cell.length_b   1.000
_cell.length_c   1.000
_cell.angle_alpha   90.00
_cell.angle_beta   90.00
_cell.angle_gamma   90.00
#
_symmetry.space_group_name_H-M   'P 1'
#
loop_
_entity.id
_entity.type
_entity.pdbx_description
1 polymer ?
#
loop_
_entity_poly.entity_id
_entity_poly.type
_entity_poly.pdbx_seq_one_letter_code
_entity_poly.pdbx_strand_id
1 'polypeptide(L)'
;MITLSHPHFSHTCTQKKKKKINSLLDLGLKMGKRKKSRVSREEDDIEVEEEQSHHNQNDNSNNKSLYEVLGVEKTASQQEIKKAYHKLALRLHPDKNPGDEEAKEKFQQLQKVISVLGDEEKRAIYDQTGCADDADLTGDVVQDLQEFFRTLYKKVTEADIEEFQANYRGSDSEKKDLIELYKEYKGNMNRLFCSMLCSDPKLDSHRFKDILDEAIAAGELKETKAYQKWAKKVSEIKPPTSPLRKRGKPKKSSEADLYAIVSKRQSERKDRFDSMFSSMVSKYGGKAGSEPTEEEFEAARKKLESHGTSRKSKRK
;
A
#
# COMPACT_ATOMS: atom_id res chain seq x y z
N MET A 1 -54.31 -3.59 38.49
CA MET A 1 -55.33 -4.49 37.90
C MET A 1 -55.27 -4.27 36.39
N ILE A 2 -54.33 -4.92 35.68
CA ILE A 2 -54.48 -6.15 34.88
C ILE A 2 -55.75 -6.15 34.01
N THR A 3 -55.56 -6.05 32.68
CA THR A 3 -56.01 -6.99 31.61
C THR A 3 -55.65 -6.35 30.25
N LEU A 4 -54.66 -6.90 29.53
CA LEU A 4 -54.78 -7.94 28.49
C LEU A 4 -55.36 -7.45 27.15
N SER A 5 -54.50 -7.35 26.15
CA SER A 5 -54.84 -7.59 24.74
C SER A 5 -53.56 -7.87 23.94
N HIS A 6 -53.29 -9.16 23.76
CA HIS A 6 -52.65 -9.69 22.56
C HIS A 6 -53.70 -10.60 21.91
N PRO A 7 -53.63 -10.78 20.59
CA PRO A 7 -53.51 -12.15 20.14
C PRO A 7 -52.38 -12.33 19.13
N HIS A 8 -51.61 -13.37 19.39
CA HIS A 8 -50.87 -14.14 18.42
C HIS A 8 -51.80 -14.68 17.32
N PHE A 9 -51.33 -14.69 16.07
CA PHE A 9 -51.48 -15.90 15.26
C PHE A 9 -50.28 -16.08 14.33
N SER A 10 -49.65 -17.23 14.51
CA SER A 10 -48.56 -17.82 13.76
C SER A 10 -49.03 -18.36 12.41
N HIS A 11 -48.10 -18.47 11.46
CA HIS A 11 -47.75 -19.70 10.73
C HIS A 11 -47.35 -19.45 9.27
N THR A 12 -46.06 -19.70 9.05
CA THR A 12 -45.52 -20.56 7.99
C THR A 12 -45.55 -20.12 6.52
N CYS A 13 -44.46 -20.56 5.87
CA CYS A 13 -44.46 -21.20 4.56
C CYS A 13 -43.93 -20.39 3.37
N THR A 14 -42.64 -20.63 3.13
CA THR A 14 -42.04 -21.01 1.82
C THR A 14 -42.13 -20.04 0.62
N GLN A 15 -40.95 -19.57 0.24
CA GLN A 15 -40.33 -19.69 -1.09
C GLN A 15 -41.21 -19.89 -2.34
N LYS A 16 -40.83 -19.14 -3.40
CA LYS A 16 -41.20 -19.21 -4.83
C LYS A 16 -42.40 -18.36 -5.27
N LYS A 17 -42.09 -17.30 -6.01
CA LYS A 17 -42.50 -17.14 -7.42
C LYS A 17 -41.78 -15.98 -8.11
N LYS A 18 -40.73 -16.32 -8.87
CA LYS A 18 -40.37 -15.60 -10.10
C LYS A 18 -41.54 -15.74 -11.09
N LYS A 19 -41.67 -14.74 -11.97
CA LYS A 19 -42.53 -14.61 -13.16
C LYS A 19 -43.91 -13.99 -12.92
N LYS A 20 -44.02 -12.69 -13.21
CA LYS A 20 -45.15 -12.14 -14.00
C LYS A 20 -44.89 -10.72 -14.51
N ILE A 21 -43.89 -10.52 -15.38
CA ILE A 21 -43.93 -9.39 -16.33
C ILE A 21 -43.36 -9.90 -17.65
N ASN A 22 -44.28 -10.34 -18.52
CA ASN A 22 -44.17 -10.32 -19.97
C ASN A 22 -45.53 -10.77 -20.50
N SER A 23 -46.35 -9.80 -20.88
CA SER A 23 -47.52 -9.99 -21.73
C SER A 23 -47.74 -8.72 -22.54
N LEU A 24 -47.03 -8.61 -23.66
CA LEU A 24 -47.59 -7.96 -24.82
C LEU A 24 -47.05 -8.67 -26.07
N LEU A 25 -47.76 -9.76 -26.36
CA LEU A 25 -48.06 -10.23 -27.72
C LEU A 25 -48.58 -9.01 -28.52
N ASP A 26 -48.43 -8.87 -29.82
CA ASP A 26 -48.39 -9.89 -30.87
C ASP A 26 -48.05 -9.19 -32.21
N LEU A 27 -47.97 -10.00 -33.27
CA LEU A 27 -47.74 -9.69 -34.69
C LEU A 27 -46.25 -9.74 -35.06
N GLY A 28 -45.73 -10.77 -35.71
CA GLY A 28 -46.38 -11.86 -36.42
C GLY A 28 -45.58 -12.15 -37.69
N LEU A 29 -45.34 -13.44 -37.91
CA LEU A 29 -44.99 -14.10 -39.17
C LEU A 29 -43.52 -14.20 -39.64
N LYS A 30 -43.00 -15.42 -39.37
CA LYS A 30 -42.61 -16.46 -40.35
C LYS A 30 -41.24 -16.40 -41.05
N MET A 31 -40.36 -17.26 -40.51
CA MET A 31 -39.82 -18.48 -41.17
C MET A 31 -39.12 -18.36 -42.53
N GLY A 32 -37.86 -18.80 -42.61
CA GLY A 32 -37.26 -19.22 -43.87
C GLY A 32 -35.77 -19.59 -43.79
N LYS A 33 -35.45 -20.87 -43.96
CA LYS A 33 -34.09 -21.45 -43.90
C LYS A 33 -33.31 -21.25 -45.21
N ARG A 34 -31.98 -21.05 -45.07
CA ARG A 34 -30.83 -21.46 -45.91
C ARG A 34 -31.10 -21.92 -47.37
N LYS A 35 -30.44 -21.28 -48.35
CA LYS A 35 -29.32 -21.81 -49.19
C LYS A 35 -28.98 -20.90 -50.41
N LYS A 36 -27.69 -20.54 -50.50
CA LYS A 36 -26.78 -20.45 -51.66
C LYS A 36 -27.29 -19.94 -53.03
N SER A 37 -26.75 -18.80 -53.48
CA SER A 37 -26.51 -18.42 -54.88
C SER A 37 -25.36 -17.39 -54.88
N ARG A 38 -24.21 -17.63 -55.49
CA ARG A 38 -23.85 -17.58 -56.93
C ARG A 38 -23.07 -16.29 -57.18
N VAL A 39 -21.85 -16.49 -57.67
CA VAL A 39 -20.87 -15.50 -58.13
C VAL A 39 -21.47 -14.58 -59.19
N SER A 40 -21.20 -13.28 -59.06
CA SER A 40 -21.05 -12.35 -60.18
C SER A 40 -19.79 -11.52 -59.92
N ARG A 41 -18.85 -11.69 -60.84
CA ARG A 41 -17.62 -10.93 -61.01
C ARG A 41 -18.00 -9.78 -61.92
N GLU A 42 -17.96 -8.56 -61.39
CA GLU A 42 -18.01 -7.34 -62.18
C GLU A 42 -16.62 -6.72 -62.07
N GLU A 43 -15.97 -6.70 -63.24
CA GLU A 43 -14.73 -6.00 -63.50
C GLU A 43 -15.14 -4.55 -63.74
N ASP A 44 -14.84 -3.67 -62.79
CA ASP A 44 -14.85 -2.24 -63.02
C ASP A 44 -13.39 -1.78 -63.06
N ASP A 45 -12.92 -1.59 -64.28
CA ASP A 45 -11.72 -0.82 -64.62
C ASP A 45 -11.90 0.60 -64.05
N ILE A 46 -11.07 0.97 -63.06
CA ILE A 46 -10.94 2.36 -62.64
C ILE A 46 -9.66 2.90 -63.29
N GLU A 47 -9.89 3.71 -64.31
CA GLU A 47 -8.91 4.54 -65.00
C GLU A 47 -8.13 5.39 -63.99
N VAL A 48 -6.81 5.35 -64.11
CA VAL A 48 -5.90 6.18 -63.32
C VAL A 48 -5.89 7.57 -63.95
N GLU A 49 -6.71 8.48 -63.44
CA GLU A 49 -6.57 9.91 -63.74
C GLU A 49 -5.50 10.51 -62.82
N GLU A 50 -4.37 10.83 -63.44
CA GLU A 50 -3.28 11.62 -62.86
C GLU A 50 -3.74 13.08 -62.71
N GLU A 51 -4.13 13.49 -61.50
CA GLU A 51 -4.18 14.91 -61.15
C GLU A 51 -3.15 15.23 -60.07
N GLN A 52 -2.10 15.90 -60.50
CA GLN A 52 -1.09 16.54 -59.65
C GLN A 52 -1.68 17.82 -59.04
N SER A 53 -1.60 18.01 -57.72
CA SER A 53 -1.32 19.35 -57.18
C SER A 53 -0.81 19.38 -55.72
N HIS A 54 0.34 20.04 -55.59
CA HIS A 54 0.84 20.89 -54.49
C HIS A 54 1.21 20.32 -53.11
N HIS A 55 2.47 19.87 -53.05
CA HIS A 55 3.54 20.33 -52.15
C HIS A 55 3.15 20.90 -50.78
N ASN A 56 3.30 20.08 -49.74
CA ASN A 56 3.74 20.61 -48.45
C ASN A 56 4.92 19.75 -47.95
N GLN A 57 6.11 20.30 -48.11
CA GLN A 57 7.36 19.67 -47.73
C GLN A 57 7.39 19.47 -46.23
N ASN A 58 7.58 18.22 -45.81
CA ASN A 58 8.28 17.95 -44.57
C ASN A 58 9.11 16.68 -44.78
N ASP A 59 10.24 16.86 -45.48
CA ASP A 59 11.28 15.86 -45.63
C ASP A 59 11.94 15.62 -44.27
N ASN A 60 11.64 14.48 -43.66
CA ASN A 60 12.51 13.84 -42.69
C ASN A 60 12.88 12.46 -43.25
N SER A 61 13.83 12.49 -44.18
CA SER A 61 14.36 11.35 -44.91
C SER A 61 15.13 10.41 -43.97
N ASN A 62 14.48 9.32 -43.57
CA ASN A 62 15.03 7.94 -43.53
C ASN A 62 14.10 6.92 -42.85
N ASN A 63 12.94 7.34 -42.37
CA ASN A 63 11.88 6.44 -41.92
C ASN A 63 10.67 6.63 -42.84
N LYS A 64 10.40 5.66 -43.72
CA LYS A 64 9.15 5.63 -44.50
C LYS A 64 8.00 5.91 -43.54
N SER A 65 7.22 6.96 -43.78
CA SER A 65 6.19 7.35 -42.81
C SER A 65 5.21 6.19 -42.62
N LEU A 66 4.69 5.97 -41.40
CA LEU A 66 3.81 4.82 -41.12
C LEU A 66 2.58 4.81 -42.06
N TYR A 67 2.14 6.00 -42.47
CA TYR A 67 1.08 6.23 -43.43
C TYR A 67 1.44 5.76 -44.85
N GLU A 68 2.68 6.01 -45.32
CA GLU A 68 3.18 5.49 -46.60
C GLU A 68 3.26 3.96 -46.63
N VAL A 69 3.62 3.32 -45.51
CA VAL A 69 3.67 1.85 -45.43
C VAL A 69 2.28 1.22 -45.60
N LEU A 70 1.23 1.89 -45.11
CA LEU A 70 -0.15 1.50 -45.32
C LEU A 70 -0.73 1.97 -46.67
N GLY A 71 -0.05 2.89 -47.35
CA GLY A 71 -0.54 3.53 -48.59
C GLY A 71 -1.76 4.41 -48.36
N VAL A 72 -1.85 5.08 -47.19
CA VAL A 72 -2.94 5.98 -46.83
C VAL A 72 -2.42 7.39 -46.55
N GLU A 73 -3.29 8.39 -46.72
CA GLU A 73 -2.93 9.77 -46.41
C GLU A 73 -2.86 10.01 -44.89
N LYS A 74 -2.08 11.00 -44.44
CA LYS A 74 -1.98 11.38 -43.00
C LYS A 74 -3.31 11.83 -42.41
N THR A 75 -4.21 12.33 -43.25
CA THR A 75 -5.58 12.78 -42.94
C THR A 75 -6.60 11.63 -42.88
N ALA A 76 -6.20 10.39 -43.19
CA ALA A 76 -7.10 9.24 -43.31
C ALA A 76 -7.84 8.92 -42.00
N SER A 77 -9.09 8.51 -42.11
CA SER A 77 -9.90 8.14 -40.93
C SER A 77 -9.46 6.80 -40.33
N GLN A 78 -9.81 6.54 -39.07
CA GLN A 78 -9.50 5.27 -38.40
C GLN A 78 -10.10 4.05 -39.13
N GLN A 79 -11.22 4.26 -39.82
CA GLN A 79 -11.87 3.22 -40.60
C GLN A 79 -11.10 2.92 -41.90
N GLU A 80 -10.52 3.94 -42.54
CA GLU A 80 -9.70 3.78 -43.74
C GLU A 80 -8.38 3.07 -43.44
N ILE A 81 -7.73 3.42 -42.33
CA ILE A 81 -6.51 2.76 -41.85
C ILE A 81 -6.76 1.26 -41.64
N LYS A 82 -7.86 0.91 -40.94
CA LYS A 82 -8.24 -0.50 -40.73
C LYS A 82 -8.55 -1.22 -42.04
N LYS A 83 -9.27 -0.57 -42.97
CA LYS A 83 -9.57 -1.14 -44.30
C LYS A 83 -8.30 -1.38 -45.12
N ALA A 84 -7.37 -0.43 -45.13
CA ALA A 84 -6.09 -0.56 -45.82
C ALA A 84 -5.24 -1.69 -45.23
N TYR A 85 -5.17 -1.78 -43.90
CA TYR A 85 -4.53 -2.87 -43.19
C TYR A 85 -5.10 -4.24 -43.61
N HIS A 86 -6.43 -4.40 -43.61
CA HIS A 86 -7.05 -5.67 -44.00
C HIS A 86 -6.74 -6.07 -45.45
N LYS A 87 -6.72 -5.11 -46.39
CA LYS A 87 -6.37 -5.36 -47.80
C LYS A 87 -4.91 -5.83 -47.93
N LEU A 88 -3.97 -5.16 -47.26
CA LEU A 88 -2.55 -5.50 -47.31
C LEU A 88 -2.23 -6.79 -46.55
N ALA A 89 -2.86 -7.02 -45.40
CA ALA A 89 -2.72 -8.24 -44.61
C ALA A 89 -3.17 -9.47 -45.40
N LEU A 90 -4.26 -9.38 -46.18
CA LEU A 90 -4.71 -10.47 -47.05
C LEU A 90 -3.74 -10.75 -48.21
N ARG A 91 -3.06 -9.71 -48.74
CA ARG A 91 -2.07 -9.85 -49.81
C ARG A 91 -0.77 -10.46 -49.31
N LEU A 92 -0.35 -10.10 -48.09
CA LEU A 92 0.92 -10.51 -47.47
C LEU A 92 0.75 -11.68 -46.50
N HIS A 93 -0.41 -12.33 -46.46
CA HIS A 93 -0.69 -13.40 -45.51
C HIS A 93 0.21 -14.63 -45.78
N PRO A 94 0.82 -15.24 -44.75
CA PRO A 94 1.74 -16.38 -44.92
C PRO A 94 1.08 -17.61 -45.56
N ASP A 95 -0.24 -17.79 -45.38
CA ASP A 95 -1.02 -18.87 -46.03
C ASP A 95 -1.09 -18.72 -47.56
N LYS A 96 -1.07 -17.48 -48.07
CA LYS A 96 -1.15 -17.20 -49.51
C LYS A 96 0.22 -17.10 -50.16
N ASN A 97 1.26 -16.77 -49.40
CA ASN A 97 2.65 -16.70 -49.86
C ASN A 97 3.56 -17.63 -49.02
N PRO A 98 3.36 -18.96 -49.09
CA PRO A 98 4.20 -19.89 -48.36
C PRO A 98 5.64 -19.84 -48.89
N GLY A 99 6.60 -19.50 -48.03
CA GLY A 99 8.03 -19.48 -48.36
C GLY A 99 8.59 -18.17 -48.91
N ASP A 100 7.80 -17.11 -48.95
CA ASP A 100 8.26 -15.76 -49.31
C ASP A 100 8.68 -14.98 -48.04
N GLU A 101 9.98 -14.86 -47.82
CA GLU A 101 10.54 -14.11 -46.69
C GLU A 101 10.27 -12.60 -46.81
N GLU A 102 10.16 -12.05 -48.03
CA GLU A 102 9.84 -10.63 -48.20
C GLU A 102 8.39 -10.33 -47.78
N ALA A 103 7.45 -11.21 -48.13
CA ALA A 103 6.06 -11.06 -47.72
C ALA A 103 5.91 -11.10 -46.20
N LYS A 104 6.69 -11.95 -45.53
CA LYS A 104 6.75 -12.08 -44.08
C LYS A 104 7.35 -10.84 -43.41
N GLU A 105 8.44 -10.29 -43.94
CA GLU A 105 9.02 -9.03 -43.45
C GLU A 105 8.03 -7.86 -43.59
N LYS A 106 7.40 -7.72 -44.77
CA LYS A 106 6.38 -6.70 -45.03
C LYS A 106 5.16 -6.89 -44.12
N PHE A 107 4.77 -8.13 -43.82
CA PHE A 107 3.67 -8.42 -42.89
C PHE A 107 4.03 -8.03 -41.44
N GLN A 108 5.26 -8.28 -40.99
CA GLN A 108 5.72 -7.83 -39.67
C GLN A 108 5.75 -6.31 -39.56
N GLN A 109 6.21 -5.61 -40.62
CA GLN A 109 6.16 -4.15 -40.69
C GLN A 109 4.71 -3.65 -40.61
N LEU A 110 3.79 -4.28 -41.34
CA LEU A 110 2.36 -3.96 -41.32
C LEU A 110 1.75 -4.10 -39.91
N GLN A 111 2.15 -5.14 -39.17
CA GLN A 111 1.71 -5.35 -37.79
C GLN A 111 2.20 -4.25 -36.82
N LYS A 112 3.44 -3.80 -36.98
CA LYS A 112 3.98 -2.67 -36.19
C LYS A 112 3.28 -1.36 -36.52
N VAL A 113 2.96 -1.14 -37.79
CA VAL A 113 2.27 0.09 -38.23
C VAL A 113 0.87 0.16 -37.62
N ILE A 114 0.10 -0.93 -37.65
CA ILE A 114 -1.26 -0.93 -37.10
C ILE A 114 -1.28 -0.88 -35.57
N SER A 115 -0.22 -1.30 -34.86
CA SER A 115 -0.17 -1.15 -33.39
C SER A 115 -0.03 0.31 -32.96
N VAL A 116 0.50 1.18 -33.83
CA VAL A 116 0.65 2.62 -33.58
C VAL A 116 -0.54 3.39 -34.15
N LEU A 117 -0.86 3.20 -35.42
CA LEU A 117 -1.95 3.93 -36.10
C LEU A 117 -3.34 3.35 -35.81
N GLY A 118 -3.43 2.17 -35.18
CA GLY A 118 -4.68 1.49 -34.86
C GLY A 118 -5.43 2.03 -33.64
N ASP A 119 -4.72 2.73 -32.76
CA ASP A 119 -5.26 3.41 -31.58
C ASP A 119 -5.20 4.93 -31.78
N GLU A 120 -6.28 5.61 -31.45
CA GLU A 120 -6.42 7.06 -31.65
C GLU A 120 -5.48 7.84 -30.71
N GLU A 121 -5.25 7.33 -29.49
CA GLU A 121 -4.31 7.95 -28.55
C GLU A 121 -2.87 7.81 -29.02
N LYS A 122 -2.47 6.61 -29.47
CA LYS A 122 -1.12 6.35 -29.99
C LYS A 122 -0.85 7.08 -31.30
N ARG A 123 -1.87 7.20 -32.16
CA ARG A 123 -1.79 7.99 -33.39
C ARG A 123 -1.56 9.47 -33.08
N ALA A 124 -2.29 10.03 -32.10
CA ALA A 124 -2.09 11.42 -31.70
C ALA A 124 -0.67 11.66 -31.18
N ILE A 125 -0.11 10.71 -30.42
CA ILE A 125 1.29 10.77 -29.96
C ILE A 125 2.24 10.70 -31.16
N TYR A 126 2.03 9.78 -32.12
CA TYR A 126 2.84 9.68 -33.34
C TYR A 126 2.80 10.96 -34.18
N ASP A 127 1.62 11.56 -34.36
CA ASP A 127 1.46 12.78 -35.14
C ASP A 127 2.12 14.00 -34.45
N GLN A 128 2.22 14.00 -33.12
CA GLN A 128 2.89 15.05 -32.34
C GLN A 128 4.41 14.87 -32.25
N THR A 129 4.88 13.63 -32.05
CA THR A 129 6.28 13.32 -31.73
C THR A 129 7.08 12.80 -32.92
N GLY A 130 6.40 12.31 -33.97
CA GLY A 130 7.01 11.66 -35.12
C GLY A 130 7.69 10.31 -34.80
N CYS A 131 7.59 9.81 -33.57
CA CYS A 131 8.29 8.62 -33.11
C CYS A 131 7.36 7.39 -33.15
N ALA A 132 7.76 6.37 -33.91
CA ALA A 132 6.93 5.20 -34.22
C ALA A 132 7.10 4.02 -33.24
N ASP A 133 8.10 4.02 -32.38
CA ASP A 133 8.44 2.84 -31.57
C ASP A 133 7.97 3.00 -30.11
N ASP A 134 7.07 2.11 -29.69
CA ASP A 134 6.64 1.98 -28.28
C ASP A 134 7.85 1.72 -27.33
N ALA A 135 8.99 1.24 -27.86
CA ALA A 135 10.23 1.06 -27.11
C ALA A 135 10.94 2.37 -26.74
N ASP A 136 10.83 3.40 -27.58
CA ASP A 136 11.42 4.73 -27.30
C ASP A 136 10.58 5.53 -26.31
N LEU A 137 9.29 5.22 -26.18
CA LEU A 137 8.36 5.88 -25.27
C LEU A 137 8.29 5.25 -23.87
N THR A 138 8.93 4.11 -23.63
CA THR A 138 8.72 3.32 -22.39
C THR A 138 9.91 3.24 -21.45
N GLY A 139 11.11 3.69 -21.86
CA GLY A 139 12.32 3.68 -21.03
C GLY A 139 12.73 5.07 -20.56
N ASP A 140 13.29 5.86 -21.48
CA ASP A 140 13.94 7.14 -21.17
C ASP A 140 12.97 8.19 -20.63
N VAL A 141 11.80 8.38 -21.26
CA VAL A 141 10.82 9.40 -20.81
C VAL A 141 10.30 9.12 -19.39
N VAL A 142 10.15 7.83 -19.03
CA VAL A 142 9.69 7.43 -17.69
C VAL A 142 10.81 7.55 -16.66
N GLN A 143 12.06 7.26 -17.04
CA GLN A 143 13.24 7.43 -16.20
C GLN A 143 13.56 8.91 -15.96
N ASP A 144 13.45 9.75 -16.99
CA ASP A 144 13.59 11.20 -16.90
C ASP A 144 12.51 11.82 -16.00
N LEU A 145 11.26 11.35 -16.09
CA LEU A 145 10.20 11.75 -15.16
C LEU A 145 10.52 11.31 -13.73
N GLN A 146 11.02 10.09 -13.55
CA GLN A 146 11.39 9.60 -12.21
C GLN A 146 12.54 10.42 -11.62
N GLU A 147 13.52 10.80 -12.42
CA GLU A 147 14.67 11.61 -12.00
C GLU A 147 14.27 13.08 -11.75
N PHE A 148 13.39 13.63 -12.57
CA PHE A 148 12.73 14.93 -12.34
C PHE A 148 11.93 14.93 -11.03
N PHE A 149 11.12 13.92 -10.76
CA PHE A 149 10.39 13.83 -9.49
C PHE A 149 11.31 13.60 -8.29
N ARG A 150 12.42 12.88 -8.44
CA ARG A 150 13.43 12.69 -7.37
C ARG A 150 14.25 13.94 -7.09
N THR A 151 14.44 14.82 -8.07
CA THR A 151 15.13 16.11 -7.89
C THR A 151 14.21 17.16 -7.29
N LEU A 152 12.93 17.18 -7.70
CA LEU A 152 11.92 18.08 -7.13
C LEU A 152 11.51 17.70 -5.71
N TYR A 153 11.32 16.40 -5.44
CA TYR A 153 10.89 15.91 -4.14
C TYR A 153 12.05 15.26 -3.39
N LYS A 154 12.33 15.77 -2.19
CA LYS A 154 13.35 15.18 -1.30
C LYS A 154 13.03 13.71 -1.06
N LYS A 155 14.07 12.87 -1.12
CA LYS A 155 13.97 11.45 -0.77
C LYS A 155 13.51 11.32 0.68
N VAL A 156 12.27 10.88 0.89
CA VAL A 156 11.72 10.63 2.22
C VAL A 156 12.55 9.54 2.89
N THR A 157 13.24 9.90 3.97
CA THR A 157 13.99 8.96 4.78
C THR A 157 13.12 8.44 5.92
N GLU A 158 13.50 7.31 6.52
CA GLU A 158 12.83 6.79 7.72
C GLU A 158 12.82 7.82 8.86
N ALA A 159 13.88 8.63 8.97
CA ALA A 159 13.97 9.68 9.97
C ALA A 159 12.93 10.79 9.74
N ASP A 160 12.65 11.15 8.48
CA ASP A 160 11.63 12.15 8.16
C ASP A 160 10.22 11.64 8.48
N ILE A 161 9.97 10.33 8.27
CA ILE A 161 8.71 9.68 8.65
C ILE A 161 8.54 9.69 10.17
N GLU A 162 9.59 9.36 10.92
CA GLU A 162 9.56 9.40 12.40
C GLU A 162 9.33 10.82 12.94
N GLU A 163 9.99 11.82 12.35
CA GLU A 163 9.81 13.22 12.72
C GLU A 163 8.39 13.70 12.41
N PHE A 164 7.87 13.38 11.23
CA PHE A 164 6.49 13.69 10.86
C PHE A 164 5.49 13.01 11.82
N GLN A 165 5.68 11.73 12.13
CA GLN A 165 4.82 11.00 13.09
C GLN A 165 4.84 11.65 14.48
N ALA A 166 6.01 12.07 14.95
CA ALA A 166 6.16 12.71 16.25
C ALA A 166 5.51 14.10 16.29
N ASN A 167 5.57 14.85 15.19
CA ASN A 167 4.99 16.19 15.09
C ASN A 167 3.48 16.14 14.83
N TYR A 168 2.99 15.14 14.10
CA TYR A 168 1.58 14.99 13.78
C TYR A 168 0.77 14.47 14.97
N ARG A 169 1.27 13.45 15.69
CA ARG A 169 0.57 12.89 16.85
C ARG A 169 0.47 13.91 17.99
N GLY A 170 -0.75 14.24 18.39
CA GLY A 170 -1.10 15.21 19.43
C GLY A 170 -1.18 16.65 18.93
N SER A 171 -0.99 16.89 17.63
CA SER A 171 -1.12 18.23 17.04
C SER A 171 -2.57 18.63 16.80
N ASP A 172 -2.80 19.93 16.62
CA ASP A 172 -4.12 20.46 16.23
C ASP A 172 -4.55 19.96 14.84
N SER A 173 -3.57 19.72 13.94
CA SER A 173 -3.83 19.14 12.62
C SER A 173 -4.46 17.75 12.73
N GLU A 174 -3.95 16.90 13.63
CA GLU A 174 -4.52 15.58 13.86
C GLU A 174 -5.93 15.66 14.43
N LYS A 175 -6.20 16.58 15.37
CA LYS A 175 -7.55 16.78 15.90
C LYS A 175 -8.52 17.19 14.78
N LYS A 176 -8.09 18.10 13.91
CA LYS A 176 -8.89 18.57 12.77
C LYS A 176 -9.21 17.44 11.79
N ASP A 177 -8.20 16.66 11.40
CA ASP A 177 -8.36 15.52 10.49
C ASP A 177 -9.29 14.45 11.11
N LEU A 178 -9.16 14.19 12.41
CA LEU A 178 -10.02 13.25 13.13
C LEU A 178 -11.50 13.70 13.12
N ILE A 179 -11.75 14.98 13.33
CA ILE A 179 -13.10 15.58 13.28
C ILE A 179 -13.67 15.50 11.85
N GLU A 180 -12.85 15.78 10.83
CA GLU A 180 -13.26 15.69 9.42
C GLU A 180 -13.64 14.27 9.02
N LEU A 181 -12.78 13.29 9.31
CA LEU A 181 -13.06 11.88 9.04
C LEU A 181 -14.25 11.36 9.86
N TYR A 182 -14.45 11.85 11.09
CA TYR A 182 -15.62 11.50 11.87
C TYR A 182 -16.91 11.96 11.19
N LYS A 183 -16.93 13.18 10.63
CA LYS A 183 -18.06 13.72 9.88
C LYS A 183 -18.32 12.92 8.60
N GLU A 184 -17.27 12.57 7.86
CA GLU A 184 -17.37 11.78 6.62
C GLU A 184 -17.93 10.38 6.87
N TYR A 185 -17.37 9.66 7.86
CA TYR A 185 -17.74 8.28 8.16
C TYR A 185 -18.84 8.13 9.21
N LYS A 186 -19.44 9.24 9.67
CA LYS A 186 -20.56 9.28 10.62
C LYS A 186 -20.25 8.50 11.92
N GLY A 187 -19.02 8.61 12.42
CA GLY A 187 -18.56 7.91 13.62
C GLY A 187 -18.30 6.40 13.47
N ASN A 188 -18.10 5.90 12.24
CA ASN A 188 -17.60 4.55 12.02
C ASN A 188 -16.07 4.50 12.17
N MET A 189 -15.62 4.14 13.36
CA MET A 189 -14.20 4.17 13.73
C MET A 189 -13.34 3.19 12.93
N ASN A 190 -13.87 2.05 12.46
CA ASN A 190 -13.07 1.11 11.66
C ASN A 190 -12.63 1.73 10.32
N ARG A 191 -13.52 2.48 9.67
CA ARG A 191 -13.19 3.19 8.43
C ARG A 191 -12.30 4.42 8.69
N LEU A 192 -12.53 5.09 9.82
CA LEU A 192 -11.71 6.20 10.26
C LEU A 192 -10.26 5.74 10.46
N PHE A 193 -10.00 4.65 11.19
CA PHE A 193 -8.64 4.14 11.39
C PHE A 193 -7.96 3.69 10.09
N CYS A 194 -8.71 3.24 9.08
CA CYS A 194 -8.13 2.90 7.78
C CYS A 194 -7.72 4.11 6.94
N SER A 195 -8.33 5.27 7.19
CA SER A 195 -8.09 6.51 6.44
C SER A 195 -7.18 7.50 7.17
N MET A 196 -7.16 7.45 8.51
CA MET A 196 -6.40 8.36 9.35
C MET A 196 -4.90 8.06 9.31
N LEU A 197 -4.10 9.10 9.07
CA LEU A 197 -2.64 9.00 9.07
C LEU A 197 -2.11 8.65 10.46
N CYS A 198 -1.04 7.85 10.48
CA CYS A 198 -0.28 7.52 11.70
C CYS A 198 -1.14 6.93 12.84
N SER A 199 -2.23 6.23 12.50
CA SER A 199 -3.19 5.71 13.47
C SER A 199 -3.09 4.19 13.66
N ASP A 200 -3.05 3.77 14.92
CA ASP A 200 -3.03 2.36 15.31
C ASP A 200 -4.25 2.06 16.20
N PRO A 201 -5.21 1.22 15.77
CA PRO A 201 -6.41 0.92 16.56
C PRO A 201 -6.11 0.40 17.97
N LYS A 202 -4.98 -0.27 18.18
CA LYS A 202 -4.61 -0.82 19.50
C LYS A 202 -3.98 0.20 20.43
N LEU A 203 -3.30 1.21 19.89
CA LEU A 203 -2.54 2.19 20.68
C LEU A 203 -3.31 3.50 20.83
N ASP A 204 -3.99 3.94 19.77
CA ASP A 204 -4.59 5.26 19.68
C ASP A 204 -6.09 5.29 20.03
N SER A 205 -6.72 4.15 20.26
CA SER A 205 -8.16 4.08 20.56
C SER A 205 -8.59 4.97 21.73
N HIS A 206 -7.84 4.98 22.84
CA HIS A 206 -8.17 5.83 23.98
C HIS A 206 -7.96 7.31 23.68
N ARG A 207 -6.84 7.65 23.02
CA ARG A 207 -6.49 9.02 22.66
C ARG A 207 -7.50 9.65 21.71
N PHE A 208 -7.93 8.89 20.69
CA PHE A 208 -8.96 9.34 19.75
C PHE A 208 -10.32 9.45 20.42
N LYS A 209 -10.62 8.56 21.38
CA LYS A 209 -11.83 8.68 22.18
C LYS A 209 -11.82 9.99 22.98
N ASP A 210 -10.72 10.31 23.67
CA ASP A 210 -10.63 11.53 24.48
C ASP A 210 -10.79 12.79 23.62
N ILE A 211 -10.16 12.85 22.44
CA ILE A 211 -10.28 13.98 21.49
C ILE A 211 -11.72 14.11 20.97
N LEU A 212 -12.34 12.99 20.59
CA LEU A 212 -13.70 13.01 20.08
C LEU A 212 -14.72 13.35 21.17
N ASP A 213 -14.54 12.83 22.38
CA ASP A 213 -15.39 13.16 23.53
C ASP A 213 -15.25 14.66 23.89
N GLU A 214 -14.05 15.24 23.82
CA GLU A 214 -13.83 16.69 23.96
C GLU A 214 -14.57 17.49 22.88
N ALA A 215 -14.46 17.09 21.61
CA ALA A 215 -15.13 17.76 20.49
C ALA A 215 -16.67 17.62 20.55
N ILE A 216 -17.17 16.49 21.04
CA ILE A 216 -18.60 16.27 21.28
C ILE A 216 -19.08 17.13 22.44
N ALA A 217 -18.31 17.20 23.54
CA ALA A 217 -18.63 18.05 24.69
C ALA A 217 -18.62 19.55 24.32
N ALA A 218 -17.71 19.95 23.44
CA ALA A 218 -17.67 21.30 22.85
C ALA A 218 -18.83 21.57 21.87
N GLY A 219 -19.60 20.55 21.48
CA GLY A 219 -20.73 20.67 20.55
C GLY A 219 -20.33 20.73 19.07
N GLU A 220 -19.06 20.48 18.73
CA GLU A 220 -18.57 20.50 17.35
C GLU A 220 -18.98 19.24 16.57
N LEU A 221 -19.17 18.12 17.28
CA LEU A 221 -19.56 16.82 16.72
C LEU A 221 -20.87 16.30 17.32
N LYS A 222 -21.67 15.65 16.46
CA LYS A 222 -22.89 14.96 16.88
C LYS A 222 -22.57 13.51 17.21
N GLU A 223 -22.96 13.06 18.40
CA GLU A 223 -22.83 11.67 18.78
C GLU A 223 -23.63 10.74 17.86
N THR A 224 -22.98 9.68 17.40
CA THR A 224 -23.64 8.61 16.64
C THR A 224 -23.71 7.32 17.43
N LYS A 225 -24.72 6.49 17.15
CA LYS A 225 -24.86 5.15 17.77
C LYS A 225 -23.67 4.24 17.48
N ALA A 226 -23.00 4.43 16.34
CA ALA A 226 -21.80 3.68 15.97
C ALA A 226 -20.62 4.06 16.89
N TYR A 227 -20.43 5.36 17.10
CA TYR A 227 -19.42 5.87 18.02
C TYR A 227 -19.66 5.42 19.45
N GLN A 228 -20.89 5.53 19.98
CA GLN A 228 -21.21 5.09 21.34
C GLN A 228 -20.91 3.60 21.57
N LYS A 229 -21.20 2.75 20.59
CA LYS A 229 -20.85 1.31 20.66
C LYS A 229 -19.35 1.10 20.70
N TRP A 230 -18.59 1.87 19.92
CA TRP A 230 -17.13 1.79 19.91
C TRP A 230 -16.53 2.35 21.21
N ALA A 231 -16.99 3.50 21.70
CA ALA A 231 -16.51 4.14 22.92
C ALA A 231 -16.69 3.25 24.16
N LYS A 232 -17.76 2.45 24.20
CA LYS A 232 -17.98 1.40 25.22
C LYS A 232 -16.94 0.29 25.13
N LYS A 233 -16.68 -0.24 23.93
CA LYS A 233 -15.63 -1.26 23.71
C LYS A 233 -14.25 -0.73 24.10
N VAL A 234 -13.95 0.53 23.80
CA VAL A 234 -12.66 1.14 24.16
C VAL A 234 -12.53 1.31 25.66
N SER A 235 -13.58 1.70 26.39
CA SER A 235 -13.50 1.75 27.86
C SER A 235 -13.29 0.38 28.53
N GLU A 236 -13.68 -0.71 27.87
CA GLU A 236 -13.46 -2.07 28.36
C GLU A 236 -12.02 -2.55 28.10
N ILE A 237 -11.35 -2.00 27.09
CA ILE A 237 -9.96 -2.30 26.77
C ILE A 237 -9.07 -1.60 27.81
N LYS A 238 -8.08 -2.33 28.34
CA LYS A 238 -7.09 -1.73 29.24
C LYS A 238 -6.30 -0.67 28.46
N PRO A 239 -6.09 0.54 29.03
CA PRO A 239 -5.22 1.53 28.43
C PRO A 239 -3.88 0.88 28.11
N PRO A 240 -3.37 1.01 26.86
CA PRO A 240 -2.12 0.37 26.48
C PRO A 240 -1.02 0.86 27.43
N THR A 241 -0.36 -0.07 28.13
CA THR A 241 0.80 0.21 28.97
C THR A 241 2.00 0.52 28.10
N SER A 242 1.99 1.72 27.55
CA SER A 242 3.16 2.39 27.00
C SER A 242 2.75 3.85 26.86
N PRO A 243 2.95 4.69 27.89
CA PRO A 243 2.96 6.13 27.64
C PRO A 243 3.97 6.32 26.53
N LEU A 244 3.58 6.99 25.45
CA LEU A 244 4.41 7.34 24.30
C LEU A 244 5.86 7.50 24.78
N ARG A 245 6.63 6.41 24.73
CA ARG A 245 8.06 6.51 24.93
C ARG A 245 8.36 7.28 23.68
N LYS A 246 8.74 8.55 23.82
CA LYS A 246 9.71 9.11 22.89
C LYS A 246 10.74 7.99 22.81
N ARG A 247 10.70 7.22 21.72
CA ARG A 247 11.89 6.52 21.26
C ARG A 247 12.78 7.67 20.85
N GLY A 248 13.31 8.39 21.85
CA GLY A 248 14.58 9.05 21.69
C GLY A 248 15.42 7.94 21.12
N LYS A 249 15.85 8.15 19.87
CA LYS A 249 16.83 7.31 19.22
C LYS A 249 17.79 6.87 20.33
N PRO A 250 18.15 5.58 20.47
CA PRO A 250 19.39 5.33 21.17
C PRO A 250 20.39 6.21 20.43
N LYS A 251 20.78 7.34 21.05
CA LYS A 251 21.96 8.06 20.64
C LYS A 251 22.95 6.92 20.52
N LYS A 252 23.53 6.73 19.33
CA LYS A 252 24.65 5.80 19.18
C LYS A 252 25.70 6.38 20.11
N SER A 253 25.61 5.96 21.37
CA SER A 253 26.32 6.52 22.48
C SER A 253 27.75 6.23 22.12
N SER A 254 28.54 7.29 21.94
CA SER A 254 29.98 7.11 21.79
C SER A 254 30.43 6.17 22.90
N GLU A 255 31.41 5.32 22.62
CA GLU A 255 31.88 4.30 23.56
C GLU A 255 32.17 4.86 24.96
N ALA A 256 32.61 6.12 25.02
CA ALA A 256 32.78 6.91 26.23
C ALA A 256 31.50 7.09 27.06
N ASP A 257 30.35 7.30 26.42
CA ASP A 257 29.06 7.53 27.08
C ASP A 257 28.48 6.20 27.63
N LEU A 258 28.75 5.07 26.97
CA LEU A 258 28.47 3.73 27.53
C LEU A 258 29.33 3.41 28.74
N TYR A 259 30.64 3.71 28.67
CA TYR A 259 31.56 3.49 29.78
C TYR A 259 31.15 4.31 31.02
N ALA A 260 30.76 5.57 30.82
CA ALA A 260 30.25 6.43 31.88
C ALA A 260 28.98 5.86 32.54
N ILE A 261 28.03 5.35 31.75
CA ILE A 261 26.80 4.72 32.27
C ILE A 261 27.12 3.44 33.07
N VAL A 262 28.05 2.60 32.59
CA VAL A 262 28.45 1.37 33.29
C VAL A 262 29.16 1.69 34.60
N SER A 263 30.08 2.66 34.60
CA SER A 263 30.79 3.12 35.79
C SER A 263 29.83 3.68 36.84
N LYS A 264 28.86 4.52 36.43
CA LYS A 264 27.83 5.05 37.32
C LYS A 264 26.95 3.95 37.94
N ARG A 265 26.57 2.93 37.16
CA ARG A 265 25.81 1.78 37.71
C ARG A 265 26.64 0.91 38.64
N GLN A 266 27.96 0.87 38.47
CA GLN A 266 28.86 0.16 39.39
C GLN A 266 29.01 0.93 40.69
N SER A 267 29.16 2.27 40.64
CA SER A 267 29.19 3.10 41.85
C SER A 267 27.86 3.02 42.60
N GLU A 268 26.72 3.16 41.92
CA GLU A 268 25.40 3.03 42.55
C GLU A 268 25.19 1.66 43.21
N ARG A 269 25.72 0.58 42.60
CA ARG A 269 25.69 -0.76 43.20
C ARG A 269 26.60 -0.84 44.43
N LYS A 270 27.78 -0.22 44.38
CA LYS A 270 28.72 -0.15 45.51
C LYS A 270 28.13 0.66 46.66
N ASP A 271 27.56 1.82 46.39
CA ASP A 271 26.94 2.69 47.41
C ASP A 271 25.74 2.00 48.07
N ARG A 272 24.92 1.29 47.28
CA ARG A 272 23.84 0.46 47.82
C ARG A 272 24.38 -0.68 48.67
N PHE A 273 25.47 -1.32 48.24
CA PHE A 273 26.11 -2.38 49.00
C PHE A 273 26.73 -1.85 50.30
N ASP A 274 27.44 -0.73 50.27
CA ASP A 274 28.08 -0.09 51.42
C ASP A 274 27.03 0.44 52.41
N SER A 275 25.90 0.96 51.91
CA SER A 275 24.75 1.33 52.74
C SER A 275 24.12 0.09 53.42
N MET A 276 23.92 -1.00 52.68
CA MET A 276 23.45 -2.26 53.25
C MET A 276 24.43 -2.83 54.28
N PHE A 277 25.74 -2.82 53.97
CA PHE A 277 26.79 -3.31 54.84
C PHE A 277 26.92 -2.46 56.10
N SER A 278 26.88 -1.12 55.97
CA SER A 278 26.85 -0.20 57.11
C SER A 278 25.62 -0.46 57.99
N SER A 279 24.44 -0.66 57.40
CA SER A 279 23.23 -1.02 58.17
C SER A 279 23.39 -2.36 58.90
N MET A 280 24.11 -3.31 58.30
CA MET A 280 24.38 -4.62 58.89
C MET A 280 25.42 -4.53 60.01
N VAL A 281 26.48 -3.75 59.82
CA VAL A 281 27.50 -3.46 60.83
C VAL A 281 26.90 -2.68 61.99
N SER A 282 26.02 -1.71 61.76
CA SER A 282 25.34 -1.02 62.87
C SER A 282 24.38 -1.94 63.64
N LYS A 283 23.75 -2.92 62.97
CA LYS A 283 22.80 -3.83 63.59
C LYS A 283 23.45 -5.00 64.33
N TYR A 284 24.60 -5.48 63.86
CA TYR A 284 25.28 -6.67 64.39
C TYR A 284 26.70 -6.42 64.91
N GLY A 285 27.33 -5.32 64.50
CA GLY A 285 28.68 -4.91 64.91
C GLY A 285 28.67 -4.13 66.22
N GLY A 286 28.25 -4.80 67.30
CA GLY A 286 28.39 -4.28 68.66
C GLY A 286 29.82 -3.81 68.97
N LYS A 287 29.92 -2.81 69.86
CA LYS A 287 31.14 -2.13 70.35
C LYS A 287 32.43 -2.93 70.19
N ALA A 288 33.44 -2.28 69.61
CA ALA A 288 34.84 -2.69 69.50
C ALA A 288 35.31 -3.56 70.69
N GLY A 289 35.16 -4.87 70.55
CA GLY A 289 36.02 -5.83 71.23
C GLY A 289 37.35 -5.82 70.48
N SER A 290 38.46 -5.76 71.21
CA SER A 290 39.81 -5.91 70.69
C SER A 290 39.86 -7.04 69.65
N GLU A 291 40.60 -6.79 68.56
CA GLU A 291 40.90 -7.81 67.55
C GLU A 291 41.27 -9.13 68.26
N PRO A 292 40.65 -10.27 67.90
CA PRO A 292 41.02 -11.56 68.46
C PRO A 292 42.51 -11.77 68.23
N THR A 293 43.25 -12.14 69.28
CA THR A 293 44.69 -12.40 69.15
C THR A 293 44.92 -13.51 68.13
N GLU A 294 46.04 -13.46 67.40
CA GLU A 294 46.39 -14.39 66.31
C GLU A 294 46.22 -15.87 66.72
N GLU A 295 46.48 -16.20 67.98
CA GLU A 295 46.29 -17.54 68.55
C GLU A 295 44.82 -18.00 68.58
N GLU A 296 43.88 -17.10 68.88
CA GLU A 296 42.44 -17.40 68.86
C GLU A 296 41.94 -17.59 67.42
N PHE A 297 42.55 -16.87 66.46
CA PHE A 297 42.25 -16.98 65.04
C PHE A 297 42.78 -18.28 64.43
N GLU A 298 44.01 -18.67 64.78
CA GLU A 298 44.59 -19.97 64.39
C GLU A 298 43.81 -21.15 64.99
N ALA A 299 43.37 -21.04 66.26
CA ALA A 299 42.53 -22.05 66.90
C ALA A 299 41.17 -22.22 66.19
N ALA A 300 40.56 -21.12 65.73
CA ALA A 300 39.33 -21.14 64.95
C ALA A 300 39.52 -21.80 63.57
N ARG A 301 40.62 -21.50 62.87
CA ARG A 301 40.99 -22.17 61.60
C ARG A 301 41.19 -23.67 61.80
N LYS A 302 41.92 -24.08 62.84
CA LYS A 302 42.17 -25.49 63.15
C LYS A 302 40.90 -26.27 63.50
N LYS A 303 39.92 -25.62 64.14
CA LYS A 303 38.57 -26.18 64.36
C LYS A 303 37.79 -26.36 63.06
N LEU A 304 37.94 -25.45 62.10
CA LEU A 304 37.23 -25.54 60.82
C LEU A 304 37.82 -26.65 59.93
N GLU A 305 39.13 -26.80 59.92
CA GLU A 305 39.84 -27.84 59.16
C GLU A 305 39.57 -29.25 59.72
N SER A 306 39.52 -29.41 61.05
CA SER A 306 39.15 -30.69 61.67
C SER A 306 37.68 -31.07 61.41
N HIS A 307 36.79 -30.09 61.23
CA HIS A 307 35.41 -30.35 60.84
C HIS A 307 35.26 -30.67 59.34
N GLY A 308 36.20 -30.24 58.50
CA GLY A 308 36.27 -30.55 57.07
C GLY A 308 36.74 -31.97 56.77
N THR A 309 37.67 -32.51 57.57
CA THR A 309 38.17 -33.89 57.41
C THR A 309 37.14 -34.94 57.86
N SER A 310 36.38 -34.67 58.92
CA SER A 310 35.27 -35.54 59.39
C SER A 310 34.14 -35.70 58.36
N ARG A 311 33.83 -34.65 57.57
CA ARG A 311 32.83 -34.72 56.50
C ARG A 311 33.30 -35.51 55.27
N LYS A 312 34.62 -35.64 55.06
CA LYS A 312 35.21 -36.34 53.91
C LYS A 312 35.34 -37.85 54.13
N SER A 313 35.44 -38.32 55.38
CA SER A 313 35.49 -39.75 55.72
C SER A 313 34.11 -40.44 55.76
N LYS A 314 33.01 -39.68 55.87
CA LYS A 314 31.64 -40.22 55.88
C LYS A 314 31.03 -40.42 54.49
N ARG A 315 31.83 -40.26 53.43
CA ARG A 315 31.39 -40.19 52.03
C ARG A 315 32.21 -41.09 51.07
N LYS A 316 32.77 -42.18 51.60
CA LYS A 316 33.41 -43.26 50.84
C LYS A 316 32.84 -44.60 51.28
#